data_AF-A0A3N5HTG9-F1
#
_entry.id   AF-A0A3N5HTG9-F1
#
_cell.length_a   1.000
_cell.length_b   1.000
_cell.length_c   1.000
_cell.angle_alpha   90.00
_cell.angle_beta   90.00
_cell.angle_gamma   90.00
#
_symmetry.space_group_name_H-M   'P 1'
#
loop_
_entity.id
_entity.type
_entity.pdbx_description
1 polymer ?
#
loop_
_entity_poly.entity_id
_entity_poly.type
_entity_poly.pdbx_seq_one_letter_code
_entity_poly.pdbx_strand_id
1 'polypeptide(L)'
;MPYTIEDHKHRFAAWAAGTAASVKGCRFSLEQGKAILETAGLNRLLVNPDNLPLPHQTDIAHREWRGNVIQAAQGRGLAFTHGVAAKLINIYFKAGFVCGGYHNHERVRSLHPPIDSLLLDELATQNVGGFRGVWNEARKIRWSNLNSEQYETVISKIRQAMPNNALWEIEKYWRGYQ
;
A
#
# COMPACT_ATOMS: atom_id res chain seq x y z
N MET A 1 15.77 17.12 19.87
CA MET A 1 14.31 17.33 20.04
C MET A 1 13.77 16.20 20.91
N PRO A 2 12.76 16.46 21.75
CA PRO A 2 12.10 15.40 22.52
C PRO A 2 11.37 14.43 21.59
N TYR A 3 11.31 13.16 22.00
CA TYR A 3 10.54 12.12 21.31
C TYR A 3 9.04 12.38 21.44
N THR A 4 8.31 12.31 20.32
CA THR A 4 6.86 12.60 20.30
C THR A 4 6.01 11.38 19.90
N ILE A 5 4.69 11.51 20.03
CA ILE A 5 3.75 10.46 19.58
C ILE A 5 3.78 10.31 18.05
N GLU A 6 4.03 11.39 17.33
CA GLU A 6 4.21 11.41 15.89
C GLU A 6 5.47 10.61 15.49
N ASP A 7 6.57 10.75 16.25
CA ASP A 7 7.77 9.93 16.07
C ASP A 7 7.47 8.44 16.31
N HIS A 8 6.71 8.12 17.36
CA HIS A 8 6.32 6.73 17.66
C HIS A 8 5.51 6.12 16.51
N LYS A 9 4.47 6.83 16.08
CA LYS A 9 3.59 6.44 14.96
C LYS A 9 4.39 6.23 13.68
N HIS A 10 5.26 7.17 13.33
CA HIS A 10 6.11 7.08 12.14
C HIS A 10 7.03 5.84 12.19
N ARG A 11 7.71 5.61 13.32
CA ARG A 11 8.63 4.46 13.48
C ARG A 11 7.88 3.13 13.37
N PHE A 12 6.73 2.99 14.03
CA PHE A 12 5.93 1.78 13.98
C PHE A 12 5.42 1.51 12.56
N ALA A 13 4.84 2.52 11.90
CA ALA A 13 4.34 2.40 10.54
C ALA A 13 5.46 2.04 9.54
N ALA A 14 6.63 2.67 9.66
CA ALA A 14 7.77 2.39 8.80
C ALA A 14 8.33 0.96 9.02
N TRP A 15 8.39 0.50 10.28
CA TRP A 15 8.79 -0.86 10.62
C TRP A 15 7.85 -1.91 10.00
N ALA A 16 6.54 -1.73 10.17
CA ALA A 16 5.53 -2.62 9.61
C ALA A 16 5.61 -2.65 8.07
N ALA A 17 5.72 -1.47 7.46
CA ALA A 17 5.82 -1.32 6.01
C ALA A 17 7.06 -1.98 5.43
N GLY A 18 8.24 -1.72 6.00
CA GLY A 18 9.50 -2.30 5.55
C GLY A 18 9.51 -3.83 5.67
N THR A 19 8.96 -4.35 6.76
CA THR A 19 8.84 -5.80 6.99
C THR A 19 7.93 -6.45 5.95
N ALA A 20 6.77 -5.85 5.67
CA ALA A 20 5.77 -6.40 4.75
C ALA A 20 6.16 -6.29 3.26
N ALA A 21 6.90 -5.25 2.89
CA ALA A 21 7.27 -4.98 1.49
C ALA A 21 8.61 -5.59 1.07
N SER A 22 9.51 -5.89 2.01
CA SER A 22 10.77 -6.59 1.71
C SER A 22 10.49 -8.04 1.32
N VAL A 23 10.85 -8.43 0.09
CA VAL A 23 10.51 -9.73 -0.50
C VAL A 23 11.67 -10.33 -1.29
N LYS A 24 11.65 -11.65 -1.53
CA LYS A 24 12.66 -12.30 -2.38
C LYS A 24 12.70 -11.62 -3.77
N GLY A 25 13.88 -11.18 -4.19
CA GLY A 25 14.10 -10.40 -5.42
C GLY A 25 14.13 -8.89 -5.21
N CYS A 26 13.64 -8.38 -4.08
CA CYS A 26 13.71 -6.97 -3.70
C CYS A 26 13.82 -6.85 -2.17
N ARG A 27 14.98 -7.21 -1.64
CA ARG A 27 15.28 -7.16 -0.19
C ARG A 27 15.95 -5.83 0.15
N PHE A 28 15.53 -5.25 1.26
CA PHE A 28 16.10 -4.04 1.83
C PHE A 28 15.97 -4.08 3.36
N SER A 29 16.82 -3.34 4.05
CA SER A 29 16.78 -3.21 5.51
C SER A 29 15.64 -2.31 5.97
N LEU A 30 15.24 -2.43 7.23
CA LEU A 30 14.22 -1.55 7.81
C LEU A 30 14.65 -0.08 7.78
N GLU A 31 15.94 0.18 7.99
CA GLU A 31 16.52 1.52 7.87
C GLU A 31 16.39 2.08 6.45
N GLN A 32 16.69 1.27 5.43
CA GLN A 32 16.49 1.66 4.04
C GLN A 32 15.01 1.94 3.74
N GLY A 33 14.10 1.08 4.20
CA GLY A 33 12.65 1.27 4.02
C GLY A 33 12.14 2.58 4.64
N LYS A 34 12.54 2.87 5.88
CA LYS A 34 12.23 4.13 6.56
C LYS A 34 12.80 5.34 5.80
N ALA A 35 14.07 5.29 5.44
CA ALA A 35 14.73 6.39 4.74
C ALA A 35 14.11 6.66 3.35
N ILE A 36 13.64 5.62 2.65
CA ILE A 36 12.91 5.75 1.39
C ILE A 36 11.57 6.48 1.59
N LEU A 37 10.80 6.10 2.61
CA LEU A 37 9.53 6.76 2.96
C LEU A 37 9.73 8.24 3.31
N GLU A 38 10.79 8.56 4.06
CA GLU A 38 11.16 9.94 4.44
C GLU A 38 11.63 10.75 3.23
N THR A 39 12.46 10.17 2.36
CA THR A 39 12.93 10.83 1.13
C THR A 39 11.77 11.10 0.16
N ALA A 40 10.81 10.18 0.07
CA ALA A 40 9.60 10.35 -0.71
C ALA A 40 8.59 11.33 -0.07
N GLY A 41 8.87 11.86 1.12
CA GLY A 41 8.05 12.86 1.82
C GLY A 41 6.79 12.31 2.48
N LEU A 42 6.59 10.99 2.54
CA LEU A 42 5.35 10.38 3.04
C LEU A 42 5.21 10.50 4.57
N ASN A 43 6.31 10.72 5.28
CA ASN A 43 6.28 11.02 6.72
C ASN A 43 5.52 12.31 7.05
N ARG A 44 5.56 13.31 6.16
CA ARG A 44 4.82 14.57 6.32
C ARG A 44 3.30 14.36 6.23
N LEU A 45 2.87 13.36 5.48
CA LEU A 45 1.46 13.02 5.31
C LEU A 45 0.91 12.30 6.54
N LEU A 46 1.72 11.50 7.25
CA LEU A 46 1.27 10.67 8.37
C LEU A 46 0.82 11.47 9.62
N VAL A 47 1.02 12.78 9.64
CA VAL A 47 0.69 13.66 10.79
C VAL A 47 -0.83 13.74 11.01
N ASN A 48 -1.60 13.97 9.96
CA ASN A 48 -3.06 14.15 10.04
C ASN A 48 -3.71 13.58 8.76
N PRO A 49 -4.85 12.85 8.83
CA PRO A 49 -5.55 12.37 7.63
C PRO A 49 -5.96 13.49 6.67
N ASP A 50 -6.11 14.74 7.11
CA ASP A 50 -6.35 15.90 6.26
C ASP A 50 -5.14 16.30 5.40
N ASN A 51 -3.98 15.69 5.61
CA ASN A 51 -2.83 15.83 4.70
C ASN A 51 -2.91 14.85 3.52
N LEU A 52 -3.79 13.84 3.57
CA LEU A 52 -4.02 12.93 2.44
C LEU A 52 -4.77 13.66 1.31
N PRO A 53 -4.67 13.20 0.06
CA PRO A 53 -5.44 13.74 -1.06
C PRO A 53 -6.94 13.57 -0.84
N LEU A 54 -7.74 14.40 -1.51
CA LEU A 54 -9.18 14.18 -1.58
C LEU A 54 -9.47 12.83 -2.27
N PRO A 55 -10.59 12.15 -1.97
CA PRO A 55 -10.87 10.81 -2.49
C PRO A 55 -10.70 10.68 -4.01
N HIS A 56 -11.20 11.65 -4.79
CA HIS A 56 -11.11 11.65 -6.26
C HIS A 56 -9.69 11.87 -6.82
N GLN A 57 -8.74 12.30 -5.99
CA GLN A 57 -7.33 12.51 -6.35
C GLN A 57 -6.42 11.36 -5.91
N THR A 58 -6.95 10.38 -5.15
CA THR A 58 -6.14 9.34 -4.50
C THR A 58 -5.33 8.52 -5.49
N ASP A 59 -5.92 8.14 -6.64
CA ASP A 59 -5.24 7.32 -7.64
C ASP A 59 -4.04 8.06 -8.26
N ILE A 60 -4.20 9.37 -8.55
CA ILE A 60 -3.15 10.23 -9.13
C ILE A 60 -2.03 10.41 -8.10
N ALA A 61 -2.37 10.81 -6.87
CA ALA A 61 -1.40 10.98 -5.80
C ALA A 61 -0.64 9.67 -5.49
N HIS A 62 -1.33 8.53 -5.48
CA HIS A 62 -0.69 7.23 -5.24
C HIS A 62 0.31 6.86 -6.33
N ARG A 63 -0.01 7.14 -7.59
CA ARG A 63 0.93 6.96 -8.71
C ARG A 63 2.18 7.80 -8.53
N GLU A 64 2.03 9.08 -8.17
CA GLU A 64 3.16 9.98 -7.88
C GLU A 64 3.99 9.49 -6.69
N TRP A 65 3.35 9.08 -5.59
CA TRP A 65 4.05 8.53 -4.43
C TRP A 65 4.86 7.29 -4.77
N ARG A 66 4.31 6.38 -5.59
CA ARG A 66 5.08 5.21 -6.07
C ARG A 66 6.29 5.64 -6.88
N GLY A 67 6.15 6.63 -7.76
CA GLY A 67 7.26 7.20 -8.52
C GLY A 67 8.37 7.73 -7.61
N ASN A 68 8.00 8.54 -6.61
CA ASN A 68 8.94 9.11 -5.64
C ASN A 68 9.61 8.03 -4.78
N VAL A 69 8.87 7.01 -4.34
CA VAL A 69 9.42 5.86 -3.60
C VAL A 69 10.39 5.05 -4.44
N ILE A 70 10.08 4.82 -5.72
CA ILE A 70 10.98 4.13 -6.66
C ILE A 70 12.25 4.94 -6.87
N GLN A 71 12.15 6.25 -7.10
CA GLN A 71 13.31 7.12 -7.26
C GLN A 71 14.18 7.16 -5.98
N ALA A 72 13.56 7.25 -4.81
CA ALA A 72 14.26 7.23 -3.53
C ALA A 72 14.97 5.88 -3.27
N ALA A 73 14.40 4.77 -3.75
CA ALA A 73 15.02 3.45 -3.70
C ALA A 73 16.20 3.34 -4.67
N GLN A 74 16.07 3.87 -5.90
CA GLN A 74 17.14 3.90 -6.89
C GLN A 74 18.37 4.67 -6.39
N GLY A 75 18.17 5.81 -5.72
CA GLY A 75 19.25 6.57 -5.07
C GLY A 75 20.01 5.80 -3.98
N ARG A 76 19.53 4.60 -3.62
CA ARG A 76 20.14 3.68 -2.63
C ARG A 76 20.57 2.35 -3.27
N GLY A 77 20.61 2.27 -4.60
CA GLY A 77 20.99 1.05 -5.33
C GLY A 77 19.92 -0.05 -5.32
N LEU A 78 18.66 0.28 -5.02
CA LEU A 78 17.55 -0.67 -4.99
C LEU A 78 16.64 -0.47 -6.20
N ALA A 79 16.24 -1.57 -6.84
CA ALA A 79 15.29 -1.56 -7.95
C ALA A 79 13.89 -1.94 -7.46
N PHE A 80 13.07 -0.94 -7.15
CA PHE A 80 11.67 -1.16 -6.78
C PHE A 80 10.78 -1.22 -8.01
N THR A 81 9.85 -2.17 -8.02
CA THR A 81 8.70 -2.15 -8.94
C THR A 81 7.58 -1.30 -8.35
N HIS A 82 6.56 -0.99 -9.17
CA HIS A 82 5.36 -0.33 -8.69
C HIS A 82 4.60 -1.16 -7.64
N GLY A 83 4.65 -2.48 -7.75
CA GLY A 83 4.09 -3.39 -6.75
C GLY A 83 4.78 -3.33 -5.39
N VAL A 84 6.11 -3.30 -5.36
CA VAL A 84 6.88 -3.15 -4.11
C VAL A 84 6.65 -1.78 -3.49
N ALA A 85 6.72 -0.72 -4.29
CA ALA A 85 6.45 0.64 -3.82
C ALA A 85 5.04 0.78 -3.26
N ALA A 86 4.03 0.24 -3.96
CA ALA A 86 2.65 0.19 -3.47
C ALA A 86 2.53 -0.50 -2.12
N LYS A 87 3.11 -1.71 -1.97
CA LYS A 87 3.01 -2.45 -0.71
C LYS A 87 3.59 -1.66 0.46
N LEU A 88 4.74 -1.02 0.25
CA LEU A 88 5.40 -0.19 1.25
C LEU A 88 4.50 0.98 1.68
N ILE A 89 3.96 1.73 0.72
CA ILE A 89 3.07 2.88 0.96
C ILE A 89 1.78 2.44 1.67
N ASN A 90 1.15 1.38 1.18
CA ASN A 90 -0.17 0.97 1.65
C ASN A 90 -0.11 0.44 3.08
N ILE A 91 0.93 -0.34 3.43
CA ILE A 91 1.13 -0.78 4.82
C ILE A 91 1.46 0.40 5.73
N TYR A 92 2.30 1.34 5.26
CA TYR A 92 2.67 2.53 6.03
C TYR A 92 1.44 3.36 6.41
N PHE A 93 0.57 3.66 5.45
CA PHE A 93 -0.66 4.40 5.73
C PHE A 93 -1.73 3.57 6.44
N LYS A 94 -1.83 2.26 6.16
CA LYS A 94 -2.73 1.38 6.94
C LYS A 94 -2.37 1.43 8.43
N ALA A 95 -1.10 1.23 8.76
CA ALA A 95 -0.63 1.21 10.13
C ALA A 95 -0.87 2.56 10.83
N GLY A 96 -0.60 3.69 10.16
CA GLY A 96 -0.77 5.00 10.76
C GLY A 96 -2.20 5.56 10.75
N PHE A 97 -3.05 5.19 9.80
CA PHE A 97 -4.39 5.77 9.67
C PHE A 97 -5.50 4.78 9.96
N VAL A 98 -5.57 3.66 9.22
CA VAL A 98 -6.65 2.67 9.40
C VAL A 98 -6.59 2.09 10.81
N CYS A 99 -5.44 1.52 11.17
CA CYS A 99 -5.19 0.95 12.50
C CYS A 99 -4.96 2.04 13.57
N GLY A 100 -4.72 3.29 13.16
CA GLY A 100 -4.58 4.45 14.04
C GLY A 100 -5.91 5.09 14.45
N GLY A 101 -7.07 4.50 14.11
CA GLY A 101 -8.39 4.97 14.51
C GLY A 101 -9.10 5.89 13.50
N TYR A 102 -8.49 6.17 12.35
CA TYR A 102 -9.05 7.05 11.31
C TYR A 102 -9.77 6.30 10.20
N HIS A 103 -10.14 5.04 10.40
CA HIS A 103 -10.73 4.16 9.39
C HIS A 103 -12.02 4.70 8.73
N ASN A 104 -12.77 5.57 9.41
CA ASN A 104 -13.98 6.22 8.89
C ASN A 104 -13.73 7.55 8.17
N HIS A 105 -12.53 8.12 8.25
CA HIS A 105 -12.19 9.38 7.59
C HIS A 105 -12.24 9.21 6.07
N GLU A 106 -12.91 10.11 5.34
CA GLU A 106 -13.16 9.96 3.90
C GLU A 106 -11.89 9.71 3.07
N ARG A 107 -10.80 10.44 3.39
CA ARG A 107 -9.50 10.32 2.72
C ARG A 107 -8.74 9.04 3.08
N VAL A 108 -9.05 8.45 4.23
CA VAL A 108 -8.47 7.16 4.65
C VAL A 108 -9.23 6.01 3.99
N ARG A 109 -10.55 6.14 3.83
CA ARG A 109 -11.39 5.15 3.13
C ARG A 109 -11.00 4.97 1.66
N SER A 110 -10.43 6.01 1.03
CA SER A 110 -9.95 5.97 -0.35
C SER A 110 -8.53 5.42 -0.52
N LEU A 111 -7.77 5.22 0.56
CA LEU A 111 -6.41 4.67 0.49
C LEU A 111 -6.40 3.26 -0.12
N HIS A 112 -5.37 2.99 -0.90
CA HIS A 112 -5.22 1.68 -1.52
C HIS A 112 -4.85 0.63 -0.46
N PRO A 113 -5.44 -0.57 -0.52
CA PRO A 113 -5.13 -1.65 0.41
C PRO A 113 -3.79 -2.29 0.03
N PRO A 114 -3.05 -2.87 0.99
CA PRO A 114 -1.87 -3.65 0.69
C PRO A 114 -2.22 -4.90 -0.15
N ILE A 115 -1.61 -5.05 -1.33
CA ILE A 115 -1.81 -6.24 -2.18
C ILE A 115 -0.67 -7.24 -1.93
N ASP A 116 -0.99 -8.49 -1.62
CA ASP A 116 -0.02 -9.59 -1.56
C ASP A 116 -0.55 -10.87 -2.20
N SER A 117 0.29 -11.91 -2.21
CA SER A 117 -0.06 -13.22 -2.75
C SER A 117 -1.29 -13.83 -2.08
N LEU A 118 -1.41 -13.72 -0.75
CA LEU A 118 -2.55 -14.30 -0.03
C LEU A 118 -3.86 -13.62 -0.41
N LEU A 119 -3.86 -12.29 -0.52
CA LEU A 119 -5.04 -11.56 -0.99
C LEU A 119 -5.41 -12.00 -2.41
N LEU A 120 -4.44 -11.95 -3.33
CA LEU A 120 -4.68 -12.25 -4.74
C LEU A 120 -5.17 -13.69 -4.93
N ASP A 121 -4.62 -14.64 -4.16
CA ASP A 121 -5.04 -16.03 -4.15
C ASP A 121 -6.51 -16.18 -3.75
N GLU A 122 -6.95 -15.49 -2.69
CA GLU A 122 -8.31 -15.57 -2.22
C GLU A 122 -9.31 -14.84 -3.15
N LEU A 123 -8.94 -13.66 -3.66
CA LEU A 123 -9.75 -12.93 -4.64
C LEU A 123 -10.03 -13.78 -5.88
N ALA A 124 -9.02 -14.50 -6.38
CA ALA A 124 -9.16 -15.42 -7.51
C ALA A 124 -10.03 -16.64 -7.17
N THR A 125 -9.82 -17.22 -5.98
CA THR A 125 -10.50 -18.45 -5.54
C THR A 125 -12.00 -18.20 -5.38
N GLN A 126 -12.36 -17.13 -4.67
CA GLN A 126 -13.75 -16.73 -4.43
C GLN A 126 -14.36 -15.97 -5.62
N ASN A 127 -13.58 -15.65 -6.65
CA ASN A 127 -14.01 -14.84 -7.79
C ASN A 127 -14.69 -13.54 -7.34
N VAL A 128 -14.03 -12.83 -6.41
CA VAL A 128 -14.58 -11.60 -5.81
C VAL A 128 -14.90 -10.60 -6.91
N GLY A 129 -16.16 -10.13 -6.94
CA GLY A 129 -16.67 -9.20 -7.96
C GLY A 129 -16.80 -9.77 -9.38
N GLY A 130 -16.60 -11.08 -9.60
CA GLY A 130 -16.67 -11.67 -10.94
C GLY A 130 -15.43 -11.47 -11.81
N PHE A 131 -14.30 -11.01 -11.24
CA PHE A 131 -13.09 -10.64 -11.99
C PHE A 131 -11.98 -11.70 -12.00
N ARG A 132 -12.32 -12.99 -11.97
CA ARG A 132 -11.37 -14.13 -11.92
C ARG A 132 -10.18 -14.00 -12.88
N GLY A 133 -10.41 -13.56 -14.12
CA GLY A 133 -9.33 -13.37 -15.10
C GLY A 133 -8.27 -12.37 -14.67
N VAL A 134 -8.69 -11.22 -14.11
CA VAL A 134 -7.78 -10.18 -13.60
C VAL A 134 -7.02 -10.69 -12.39
N TRP A 135 -7.70 -11.40 -11.47
CA TRP A 135 -7.07 -11.97 -10.29
C TRP A 135 -6.02 -13.02 -10.65
N ASN A 136 -6.33 -13.92 -11.58
CA ASN A 136 -5.40 -14.93 -12.06
C ASN A 136 -4.16 -14.31 -12.73
N GLU A 137 -4.36 -13.26 -13.54
CA GLU A 137 -3.24 -12.58 -14.18
C GLU A 137 -2.34 -11.90 -13.15
N ALA A 138 -2.93 -11.17 -12.18
CA ALA A 138 -2.17 -10.54 -11.10
C ALA A 138 -1.43 -11.55 -10.22
N ARG A 139 -2.04 -12.72 -9.93
CA ARG A 139 -1.38 -13.83 -9.21
C ARG A 139 -0.16 -14.34 -9.98
N LYS A 140 -0.31 -14.55 -11.29
CA LYS A 140 0.75 -15.05 -12.17
C LYS A 140 1.94 -14.08 -12.23
N ILE A 141 1.66 -12.77 -12.37
CA ILE A 141 2.70 -11.73 -12.36
C ILE A 141 3.36 -11.64 -10.97
N ARG A 142 2.57 -11.87 -9.92
CA ARG A 142 2.89 -11.65 -8.49
C ARG A 142 2.94 -10.17 -8.13
N TRP A 143 2.39 -9.84 -6.97
CA TRP A 143 2.25 -8.46 -6.51
C TRP A 143 3.56 -7.67 -6.57
N SER A 144 4.71 -8.29 -6.25
CA SER A 144 6.02 -7.64 -6.23
C SER A 144 6.59 -7.32 -7.61
N ASN A 145 5.95 -7.75 -8.69
CA ASN A 145 6.40 -7.50 -10.06
C ASN A 145 5.43 -6.64 -10.86
N LEU A 146 4.32 -6.20 -10.26
CA LEU A 146 3.34 -5.37 -10.94
C LEU A 146 3.97 -4.06 -11.42
N ASN A 147 3.73 -3.72 -12.69
CA ASN A 147 3.99 -2.39 -13.23
C ASN A 147 2.87 -1.40 -12.82
N SER A 148 2.95 -0.15 -13.29
CA SER A 148 1.98 0.89 -12.89
C SER A 148 0.55 0.54 -13.28
N GLU A 149 0.33 0.18 -14.55
CA GLU A 149 -0.99 -0.10 -15.14
C GLU A 149 -1.62 -1.37 -14.57
N GLN A 150 -0.81 -2.42 -14.39
CA GLN A 150 -1.25 -3.69 -13.80
C GLN A 150 -1.71 -3.49 -12.36
N TYR A 151 -0.95 -2.73 -11.56
CA TYR A 151 -1.36 -2.41 -10.19
C TYR A 151 -2.67 -1.60 -10.17
N GLU A 152 -2.80 -0.57 -11.01
CA GLU A 152 -4.01 0.25 -11.05
C GLU A 152 -5.23 -0.54 -11.55
N THR A 153 -5.02 -1.50 -12.44
CA THR A 153 -6.06 -2.46 -12.85
C THR A 153 -6.55 -3.27 -11.66
N VAL A 154 -5.65 -3.79 -10.82
CA VAL A 154 -6.01 -4.51 -9.59
C VAL A 154 -6.83 -3.62 -8.65
N ILE A 155 -6.37 -2.38 -8.39
CA ILE A 155 -7.08 -1.43 -7.52
C ILE A 155 -8.46 -1.09 -8.05
N SER A 156 -8.58 -0.83 -9.36
CA SER A 156 -9.85 -0.54 -10.01
C SER A 156 -10.85 -1.69 -9.87
N LYS A 157 -10.39 -2.94 -10.00
CA LYS A 157 -11.24 -4.12 -9.81
C LYS A 157 -11.63 -4.36 -8.35
N ILE A 158 -10.75 -4.04 -7.40
CA ILE A 158 -11.11 -4.09 -5.97
C ILE A 158 -12.23 -3.09 -5.68
N ARG A 159 -12.12 -1.86 -6.20
CA ARG A 159 -13.14 -0.81 -6.06
C ARG A 159 -14.48 -1.23 -6.67
N GLN A 160 -14.46 -1.84 -7.86
CA GLN A 160 -15.66 -2.34 -8.53
C GLN A 160 -16.30 -3.52 -7.77
N ALA A 161 -15.51 -4.38 -7.14
CA ALA A 161 -16.01 -5.54 -6.41
C ALA A 161 -16.66 -5.19 -5.06
N MET A 162 -16.40 -4.00 -4.53
CA MET A 162 -16.91 -3.54 -3.23
C MET A 162 -17.45 -2.11 -3.33
N PRO A 163 -18.54 -1.89 -4.09
CA PRO A 163 -19.10 -0.56 -4.23
C PRO A 163 -19.53 -0.01 -2.86
N ASN A 164 -19.20 1.25 -2.58
CA ASN A 164 -19.50 1.99 -1.34
C ASN A 164 -18.70 1.59 -0.07
N ASN A 165 -17.91 0.52 -0.10
CA ASN A 165 -17.03 0.15 1.01
C ASN A 165 -15.72 0.93 0.98
N ALA A 166 -15.07 1.06 2.14
CA ALA A 166 -13.69 1.52 2.17
C ALA A 166 -12.77 0.48 1.52
N LEU A 167 -11.76 0.91 0.77
CA LEU A 167 -10.92 -0.02 0.00
C LEU A 167 -10.13 -0.99 0.89
N TRP A 168 -9.77 -0.59 2.10
CA TRP A 168 -9.09 -1.45 3.09
C TRP A 168 -9.95 -2.64 3.53
N GLU A 169 -11.27 -2.58 3.38
CA GLU A 169 -12.17 -3.69 3.75
C GLU A 169 -12.00 -4.93 2.87
N ILE A 170 -11.30 -4.83 1.71
CA ILE A 170 -10.97 -5.99 0.88
C ILE A 170 -10.14 -7.02 1.65
N GLU A 171 -9.42 -6.56 2.68
CA GLU A 171 -8.58 -7.41 3.50
C GLU A 171 -9.38 -8.41 4.35
N LYS A 172 -10.73 -8.34 4.39
CA LYS A 172 -11.58 -9.43 4.91
C LYS A 172 -11.39 -10.75 4.15
N TYR A 173 -10.85 -10.69 2.94
CA TYR A 173 -10.47 -11.87 2.16
C TYR A 173 -9.05 -12.37 2.48
N TRP A 174 -8.30 -11.76 3.40
CA TRP A 174 -7.01 -12.31 3.81
C TRP A 174 -7.18 -13.59 4.62
N ARG A 175 -6.69 -14.69 4.07
CA ARG A 175 -6.64 -15.98 4.75
C ARG A 175 -5.75 -15.90 6.01
N GLY A 176 -6.18 -16.60 7.06
CA GLY A 176 -5.49 -16.67 8.36
C GLY A 176 -6.03 -15.72 9.42
N TYR A 177 -6.96 -14.84 9.03
CA TYR A 177 -7.68 -13.91 9.92
C TYR A 177 -9.20 -13.92 9.65
N GLN A 178 -9.67 -14.93 8.91
CA GLN A 178 -11.08 -15.23 8.64
C GLN A 178 -11.65 -16.17 9.70
#